data_AF-A0A3D3V7I6-F1
#
_entry.id   AF-A0A3D3V7I6-F1
#
_cell.length_a   1.000
_cell.length_b   1.000
_cell.length_c   1.000
_cell.angle_alpha   90.00
_cell.angle_beta   90.00
_cell.angle_gamma   90.00
#
_symmetry.space_group_name_H-M   'P 1'
#
loop_
_entity.id
_entity.type
_entity.pdbx_description
1 polymer ?
#
loop_
_entity_poly.entity_id
_entity_poly.type
_entity_poly.pdbx_seq_one_letter_code
_entity_poly.pdbx_strand_id
1 'polypeptide(L)'
;MLKDKLEQEGRAVRHRRLQLTIGIALGLAVLVLAYTGILVIREFLRPDSMPVAEGMSKTPKTPIMGLTPVPPVIPDPLVSVQNLTNTATKESARAVFKVGLAAFQAEIEPRIVHNNFASWDPVSQLRILDAKDQAIFLFSSGSYSEATTALAAVREDAETVLAERDRAFGDAFAAADAAFAEDNYDSASLAIDRALDLRPESKPAAALKIRIDALPALLKKIAAAAVARVENNLTAEASHLAEALNIDPARMGLVQRADEVRRLIGEEKFTRHIADGLKRVDGRDLVAARRSLAAARAIYAGRTEIGVLDEKIAALQVELMIERLIETARAAAQVDDWRAAEQAYVKARRLTPAGRMIADELARAQSINGLDARTGRHLAAPERLASAAVSKDASAIVSAVAEYREFSPRLAARADELATLVKAYAVKVPVRILSDGVTNITVRGVGIVGFVTDRTIELRPGRYTFEGIRAGFQAILIRIDIAPGRTDLVLEIVPNERI
;
A
#
# COMPACT_ATOMS: atom_id res chain seq x y z
N MET A 1 37.35 25.24 25.75
CA MET A 1 35.90 25.37 26.04
C MET A 1 34.99 25.20 24.82
N LEU A 2 35.11 25.96 23.72
CA LEU A 2 34.27 25.74 22.52
C LEU A 2 34.68 24.49 21.71
N LYS A 3 36.00 24.20 21.66
CA LYS A 3 36.56 23.04 20.94
C LYS A 3 36.22 21.71 21.62
N ASP A 4 36.30 21.67 22.96
CA ASP A 4 35.95 20.48 23.76
C ASP A 4 34.46 20.13 23.65
N LYS A 5 33.60 21.14 23.50
CA LYS A 5 32.15 20.95 23.36
C LYS A 5 31.76 20.39 21.98
N LEU A 6 32.43 20.86 20.92
CA LEU A 6 32.28 20.31 19.56
C LEU A 6 32.83 18.89 19.43
N GLU A 7 33.91 18.55 20.14
CA GLU A 7 34.43 17.19 20.19
C GLU A 7 33.59 16.23 21.04
N GLN A 8 32.87 16.71 22.05
CA GLN A 8 31.91 15.91 22.81
C GLN A 8 30.63 15.63 22.00
N GLU A 9 30.11 16.61 21.27
CA GLU A 9 28.94 16.44 20.40
C GLU A 9 29.24 15.50 19.21
N GLY A 10 30.43 15.59 18.62
CA GLY A 10 30.87 14.66 17.56
C GLY A 10 31.01 13.20 18.02
N ARG A 11 31.43 12.98 19.28
CA ARG A 11 31.54 11.64 19.89
C ARG A 11 30.16 11.04 20.21
N ALA A 12 29.21 11.86 20.67
CA ALA A 12 27.84 11.43 20.95
C ALA A 12 27.08 10.99 19.68
N VAL A 13 27.30 11.69 18.55
CA VAL A 13 26.71 11.33 17.25
C VAL A 13 27.33 10.05 16.68
N ARG A 14 28.64 9.82 16.85
CA ARG A 14 29.28 8.56 16.45
C ARG A 14 28.81 7.36 17.27
N HIS A 15 28.61 7.50 18.59
CA HIS A 15 28.09 6.42 19.42
C HIS A 15 26.64 6.03 19.05
N ARG A 16 25.78 7.00 18.71
CA ARG A 16 24.41 6.71 18.24
C ARG A 16 24.38 5.99 16.89
N ARG A 17 25.28 6.34 15.96
CA ARG A 17 25.40 5.64 14.67
C ARG A 17 25.92 4.21 14.83
N LEU A 18 26.86 3.98 15.75
CA LEU A 18 27.42 2.65 16.03
C LEU A 18 26.40 1.70 16.72
N GLN A 19 25.58 2.23 17.63
CA GLN A 19 24.52 1.45 18.28
C GLN A 19 23.38 1.06 17.30
N LEU A 20 23.06 1.92 16.32
CA LEU A 20 22.10 1.62 15.26
C LEU A 20 22.59 0.53 14.31
N THR A 21 23.88 0.50 13.96
CA THR A 21 24.44 -0.55 13.09
C THR A 21 24.53 -1.92 13.78
N ILE A 22 24.80 -1.95 15.09
CA ILE A 22 24.84 -3.20 15.87
C ILE A 22 23.42 -3.77 16.07
N GLY A 23 22.41 -2.90 16.26
CA GLY A 23 21.01 -3.32 16.37
C GLY A 23 20.45 -3.96 15.09
N ILE A 24 20.83 -3.44 13.91
CA ILE A 24 20.42 -3.99 12.61
C ILE A 24 21.09 -5.36 12.35
N ALA A 25 22.36 -5.53 12.75
CA ALA A 25 23.07 -6.80 12.59
C ALA A 25 22.53 -7.92 13.53
N LEU A 26 22.14 -7.58 14.76
CA LEU A 26 21.53 -8.54 15.70
C LEU A 26 20.12 -8.96 15.27
N GLY A 27 19.32 -8.07 14.67
CA GLY A 27 17.99 -8.40 14.15
C GLY A 27 18.01 -9.41 13.00
N LEU A 28 19.00 -9.32 12.11
CA LEU A 28 19.19 -10.26 11.00
C LEU A 28 19.63 -11.66 11.47
N ALA A 29 20.45 -11.76 12.53
CA ALA A 29 20.92 -13.06 13.06
C ALA A 29 19.79 -13.88 13.72
N VAL A 30 18.84 -13.22 14.39
CA VAL A 30 17.69 -13.89 15.03
C VAL A 30 16.71 -14.46 13.98
N LEU A 31 16.55 -13.81 12.84
CA LEU A 31 15.70 -14.29 11.74
C LEU A 31 16.29 -15.50 11.01
N VAL A 32 17.62 -15.59 10.89
CA VAL A 32 18.30 -16.75 10.28
C VAL A 32 18.18 -18.00 11.17
N LEU A 33 18.31 -17.85 12.49
CA LEU A 33 18.17 -18.97 13.44
C LEU A 33 16.73 -19.51 13.52
N ALA A 34 15.73 -18.62 13.45
CA ALA A 34 14.31 -19.01 13.42
C ALA A 34 13.95 -19.79 12.14
N TYR A 35 14.56 -19.43 11.00
CA TYR A 35 14.35 -20.14 9.72
C TYR A 35 15.00 -21.53 9.71
N THR A 36 16.19 -21.70 10.29
CA THR A 36 16.85 -23.01 10.38
C THR A 36 16.12 -23.98 11.31
N GLY A 37 15.47 -23.50 12.39
CA GLY A 37 14.70 -24.36 13.30
C GLY A 37 13.45 -24.97 12.66
N ILE A 38 12.83 -24.26 11.71
CA ILE A 38 11.62 -24.72 11.00
C ILE A 38 11.96 -25.82 9.96
N LEU A 39 13.16 -25.79 9.38
CA LEU A 39 13.60 -26.82 8.43
C LEU A 39 13.95 -28.16 9.11
N VAL A 40 14.44 -28.14 10.35
CA VAL A 40 14.79 -29.38 11.09
C VAL A 40 13.54 -30.15 11.55
N ILE A 41 12.43 -29.46 11.84
CA ILE A 41 11.18 -30.10 12.30
C ILE A 41 10.44 -30.81 11.15
N ARG A 42 10.64 -30.39 9.90
CA ARG A 42 9.99 -31.00 8.72
C ARG A 42 10.61 -32.34 8.31
N GLU A 43 11.88 -32.58 8.67
CA GLU A 43 12.56 -33.85 8.35
C GLU A 43 12.24 -34.96 9.36
N PHE A 44 11.67 -34.63 10.53
CA PHE A 44 11.42 -35.59 11.62
C PHE A 44 10.02 -36.24 11.62
N LEU A 45 9.12 -35.83 10.70
CA LEU A 45 7.80 -36.45 10.53
C LEU A 45 7.66 -37.06 9.12
N ARG A 46 8.38 -38.16 8.88
CA ARG A 46 8.00 -39.14 7.84
C ARG A 46 7.54 -40.42 8.53
N PRO A 47 6.28 -40.86 8.36
CA PRO A 47 5.87 -42.17 8.81
C PRO A 47 6.25 -43.22 7.75
N ASP A 48 7.11 -44.16 8.13
CA ASP A 48 7.41 -45.38 7.39
C ASP A 48 6.22 -46.36 7.37
N SER A 49 6.21 -47.19 6.33
CA SER A 49 5.16 -48.11 5.91
C SER A 49 5.12 -49.47 6.62
N MET A 50 3.88 -49.99 6.80
CA MET A 50 3.40 -51.41 6.75
C MET A 50 3.77 -52.36 7.91
N PRO A 51 2.90 -53.35 8.31
CA PRO A 51 2.51 -54.49 7.45
C PRO A 51 1.06 -55.05 7.56
N VAL A 52 0.83 -56.00 6.64
CA VAL A 52 -0.34 -56.84 6.31
C VAL A 52 -0.74 -57.85 7.41
N ALA A 53 -2.04 -58.18 7.52
CA ALA A 53 -2.51 -59.47 8.02
C ALA A 53 -3.88 -59.87 7.44
N GLU A 54 -4.00 -61.17 7.15
CA GLU A 54 -5.09 -61.93 6.52
C GLU A 54 -6.42 -61.96 7.31
N GLY A 55 -7.52 -62.33 6.63
CA GLY A 55 -8.60 -63.06 7.31
C GLY A 55 -10.01 -63.04 6.71
N MET A 56 -10.33 -64.09 5.96
CA MET A 56 -11.61 -64.84 5.95
C MET A 56 -12.87 -64.22 5.29
N SER A 57 -13.15 -64.67 4.06
CA SER A 57 -14.51 -64.80 3.51
C SER A 57 -15.05 -66.21 3.77
N LYS A 58 -16.31 -66.30 4.18
CA LYS A 58 -17.04 -67.53 4.57
C LYS A 58 -17.87 -68.07 3.41
N THR A 59 -17.84 -69.37 3.19
CA THR A 59 -18.88 -70.17 2.50
C THR A 59 -19.08 -71.51 3.23
N PRO A 60 -20.31 -71.98 3.42
CA PRO A 60 -20.62 -73.41 3.63
C PRO A 60 -21.44 -73.96 2.44
N LYS A 61 -20.93 -74.96 1.69
CA LYS A 61 -21.09 -76.42 1.85
C LYS A 61 -22.51 -76.97 1.63
N THR A 62 -22.67 -77.79 0.58
CA THR A 62 -23.49 -79.01 0.61
C THR A 62 -22.85 -80.08 -0.31
N PRO A 63 -22.83 -81.38 0.06
CA PRO A 63 -21.99 -82.42 -0.56
C PRO A 63 -22.77 -83.38 -1.48
N ILE A 64 -22.06 -84.08 -2.37
CA ILE A 64 -22.57 -85.25 -3.11
C ILE A 64 -21.48 -86.33 -3.19
N MET A 65 -21.76 -87.53 -2.68
CA MET A 65 -21.26 -88.80 -3.22
C MET A 65 -22.01 -89.99 -2.60
N GLY A 66 -22.41 -90.97 -3.41
CA GLY A 66 -22.81 -92.31 -2.94
C GLY A 66 -23.92 -93.00 -3.74
N LEU A 67 -23.52 -93.98 -4.55
CA LEU A 67 -24.31 -94.87 -5.42
C LEU A 67 -25.02 -96.01 -4.66
N THR A 68 -26.03 -96.67 -5.27
CA THR A 68 -26.33 -98.15 -5.38
C THR A 68 -27.80 -98.43 -5.82
N PRO A 69 -28.22 -99.65 -6.33
CA PRO A 69 -28.77 -99.80 -7.71
C PRO A 69 -30.11 -100.61 -7.89
N VAL A 70 -30.60 -100.71 -9.17
CA VAL A 70 -31.30 -101.87 -9.86
C VAL A 70 -32.80 -102.19 -9.50
N PRO A 71 -33.70 -102.82 -10.34
CA PRO A 71 -33.82 -103.08 -11.82
C PRO A 71 -35.29 -102.92 -12.42
N PRO A 72 -35.79 -103.70 -13.43
CA PRO A 72 -36.02 -103.26 -14.84
C PRO A 72 -37.47 -103.42 -15.38
N VAL A 73 -37.83 -102.84 -16.54
CA VAL A 73 -38.96 -103.31 -17.40
C VAL A 73 -38.71 -102.97 -18.88
N ILE A 74 -38.96 -103.93 -19.78
CA ILE A 74 -39.08 -103.83 -21.26
C ILE A 74 -40.57 -104.13 -21.57
N PRO A 75 -41.29 -103.42 -22.47
CA PRO A 75 -41.34 -103.80 -23.90
C PRO A 75 -41.43 -102.66 -24.94
N ASP A 76 -40.91 -102.97 -26.13
CA ASP A 76 -41.08 -102.32 -27.45
C ASP A 76 -42.56 -102.14 -27.90
N PRO A 77 -42.88 -101.53 -29.07
CA PRO A 77 -42.03 -100.82 -30.05
C PRO A 77 -42.60 -99.41 -30.39
N LEU A 78 -41.86 -98.59 -31.15
CA LEU A 78 -42.34 -97.77 -32.29
C LEU A 78 -41.34 -96.65 -32.63
N VAL A 79 -40.74 -96.75 -33.82
CA VAL A 79 -40.29 -95.66 -34.71
C VAL A 79 -39.40 -94.54 -34.10
N SER A 80 -38.08 -94.65 -34.33
CA SER A 80 -37.16 -93.54 -34.65
C SER A 80 -37.36 -92.19 -33.93
N VAL A 81 -37.26 -92.15 -32.59
CA VAL A 81 -37.07 -90.90 -31.83
C VAL A 81 -35.71 -90.25 -32.16
N GLN A 82 -34.69 -91.06 -32.49
CA GLN A 82 -33.32 -90.62 -32.80
C GLN A 82 -33.22 -89.70 -34.04
N ASN A 83 -34.03 -89.87 -35.08
CA ASN A 83 -33.97 -88.96 -36.24
C ASN A 83 -34.67 -87.63 -35.99
N LEU A 84 -35.76 -87.59 -35.22
CA LEU A 84 -36.45 -86.34 -34.84
C LEU A 84 -35.63 -85.54 -33.83
N THR A 85 -35.00 -86.20 -32.86
CA THR A 85 -34.06 -85.54 -31.93
C THR A 85 -32.81 -85.06 -32.66
N ASN A 86 -32.20 -85.87 -33.53
CA ASN A 86 -31.04 -85.45 -34.33
C ASN A 86 -31.34 -84.25 -35.25
N THR A 87 -32.54 -84.21 -35.85
CA THR A 87 -32.96 -83.09 -36.72
C THR A 87 -33.25 -81.83 -35.89
N ALA A 88 -33.92 -81.96 -34.73
CA ALA A 88 -34.15 -80.85 -33.81
C ALA A 88 -32.86 -80.29 -33.19
N THR A 89 -31.88 -81.14 -32.83
CA THR A 89 -30.56 -80.69 -32.37
C THR A 89 -29.74 -80.05 -33.48
N LYS A 90 -29.85 -80.52 -34.72
CA LYS A 90 -29.20 -79.88 -35.88
C LYS A 90 -29.78 -78.49 -36.16
N GLU A 91 -31.09 -78.33 -36.11
CA GLU A 91 -31.75 -77.04 -36.33
C GLU A 91 -31.46 -76.05 -35.18
N SER A 92 -31.40 -76.55 -33.93
CA SER A 92 -30.97 -75.76 -32.77
C SER A 92 -29.53 -75.28 -32.88
N ALA A 93 -28.58 -76.18 -33.18
CA ALA A 93 -27.16 -75.82 -33.38
C ALA A 93 -27.00 -74.82 -34.53
N ARG A 94 -27.78 -74.96 -35.60
CA ARG A 94 -27.80 -74.02 -36.73
C ARG A 94 -28.25 -72.62 -36.31
N ALA A 95 -29.28 -72.50 -35.46
CA ALA A 95 -29.73 -71.22 -34.93
C ALA A 95 -28.69 -70.59 -33.98
N VAL A 96 -28.11 -71.38 -33.08
CA VAL A 96 -27.05 -70.94 -32.16
C VAL A 96 -25.83 -70.41 -32.91
N PHE A 97 -25.39 -71.11 -33.96
CA PHE A 97 -24.27 -70.66 -34.79
C PHE A 97 -24.54 -69.29 -35.42
N LYS A 98 -25.72 -69.09 -36.02
CA LYS A 98 -26.06 -67.82 -36.67
C LYS A 98 -26.05 -66.65 -35.69
N VAL A 99 -26.61 -66.84 -34.48
CA VAL A 99 -26.59 -65.82 -33.43
C VAL A 99 -25.16 -65.56 -32.95
N GLY A 100 -24.38 -66.62 -32.71
CA GLY A 100 -22.99 -66.51 -32.29
C GLY A 100 -22.11 -65.80 -33.32
N LEU A 101 -22.32 -66.07 -34.61
CA LEU A 101 -21.54 -65.47 -35.69
C LEU A 101 -21.89 -63.99 -35.84
N ALA A 102 -23.18 -63.65 -35.77
CA ALA A 102 -23.62 -62.25 -35.78
C ALA A 102 -23.06 -61.47 -34.58
N ALA A 103 -23.05 -62.07 -33.38
CA ALA A 103 -22.44 -61.46 -32.20
C ALA A 103 -20.92 -61.27 -32.37
N PHE A 104 -20.21 -62.28 -32.88
CA PHE A 104 -18.78 -62.18 -33.16
C PHE A 104 -18.48 -61.04 -34.16
N GLN A 105 -19.24 -60.97 -35.25
CA GLN A 105 -19.10 -59.94 -36.29
C GLN A 105 -19.41 -58.53 -35.80
N ALA A 106 -20.33 -58.40 -34.85
CA ALA A 106 -20.71 -57.10 -34.30
C ALA A 106 -19.76 -56.62 -33.19
N GLU A 107 -19.33 -57.51 -32.29
CA GLU A 107 -18.67 -57.14 -31.03
C GLU A 107 -17.15 -57.38 -31.03
N ILE A 108 -16.68 -58.41 -31.73
CA ILE A 108 -15.28 -58.86 -31.68
C ILE A 108 -14.54 -58.52 -32.96
N GLU A 109 -15.10 -58.89 -34.11
CA GLU A 109 -14.45 -58.73 -35.41
C GLU A 109 -13.95 -57.29 -35.66
N PRO A 110 -14.70 -56.21 -35.37
CA PRO A 110 -14.21 -54.85 -35.58
C PRO A 110 -12.97 -54.51 -34.74
N ARG A 111 -12.80 -55.15 -33.57
CA ARG A 111 -11.64 -54.95 -32.67
C ARG A 111 -10.42 -55.76 -33.10
N ILE A 112 -10.65 -56.89 -33.79
CA ILE A 112 -9.61 -57.78 -34.32
C ILE A 112 -9.11 -57.31 -35.69
N VAL A 113 -9.99 -56.91 -36.60
CA VAL A 113 -9.64 -56.58 -38.01
C VAL A 113 -9.02 -55.17 -38.13
N HIS A 114 -9.02 -54.38 -37.06
CA HIS A 114 -8.41 -53.05 -37.05
C HIS A 114 -6.89 -53.11 -37.33
N ASN A 115 -6.37 -52.17 -38.13
CA ASN A 115 -4.95 -52.13 -38.52
C ASN A 115 -3.99 -52.16 -37.32
N ASN A 116 -4.34 -51.47 -36.23
CA ASN A 116 -3.55 -51.46 -34.99
C ASN A 116 -3.45 -52.82 -34.28
N PHE A 117 -4.44 -53.70 -34.48
CA PHE A 117 -4.33 -55.07 -33.98
C PHE A 117 -3.25 -55.82 -34.76
N ALA A 118 -3.26 -55.69 -36.10
CA ALA A 118 -2.28 -56.29 -36.99
C ALA A 118 -0.84 -55.85 -36.68
N SER A 119 -0.64 -54.59 -36.28
CA SER A 119 0.68 -54.08 -35.90
C SER A 119 1.17 -54.60 -34.55
N TRP A 120 0.26 -54.98 -33.65
CA TRP A 120 0.60 -55.49 -32.33
C TRP A 120 0.80 -57.01 -32.33
N ASP A 121 -0.15 -57.76 -32.89
CA ASP A 121 -0.10 -59.23 -32.97
C ASP A 121 -0.74 -59.74 -34.28
N PRO A 122 0.01 -59.73 -35.39
CA PRO A 122 -0.49 -60.21 -36.68
C PRO A 122 -0.74 -61.73 -36.68
N VAL A 123 -0.04 -62.48 -35.82
CA VAL A 123 -0.14 -63.94 -35.75
C VAL A 123 -1.47 -64.33 -35.13
N SER A 124 -1.83 -63.75 -33.99
CA SER A 124 -3.14 -63.99 -33.39
C SER A 124 -4.28 -63.47 -34.26
N GLN A 125 -4.08 -62.36 -34.97
CA GLN A 125 -5.09 -61.84 -35.89
C GLN A 125 -5.42 -62.85 -37.00
N LEU A 126 -4.39 -63.34 -37.70
CA LEU A 126 -4.55 -64.34 -38.75
C LEU A 126 -5.17 -65.62 -38.19
N ARG A 127 -4.66 -66.12 -37.06
CA ARG A 127 -5.16 -67.33 -36.41
C ARG A 127 -6.65 -67.24 -36.06
N ILE A 128 -7.11 -66.12 -35.49
CA ILE A 128 -8.51 -65.91 -35.13
C ILE A 128 -9.38 -65.85 -36.40
N LEU A 129 -8.92 -65.16 -37.45
CA LEU A 129 -9.68 -65.02 -38.70
C LEU A 129 -9.75 -66.33 -39.49
N ASP A 130 -8.65 -67.08 -39.60
CA ASP A 130 -8.63 -68.40 -40.24
C ASP A 130 -9.51 -69.41 -39.48
N ALA A 131 -9.46 -69.39 -38.15
CA ALA A 131 -10.29 -70.27 -37.34
C ALA A 131 -11.80 -69.91 -37.44
N LYS A 132 -12.13 -68.62 -37.60
CA LYS A 132 -13.49 -68.16 -37.92
C LYS A 132 -13.93 -68.72 -39.29
N ASP A 133 -13.09 -68.62 -40.31
CA ASP A 133 -13.39 -69.12 -41.64
C ASP A 133 -13.58 -70.65 -41.65
N GLN A 134 -12.78 -71.38 -40.87
CA GLN A 134 -12.95 -72.81 -40.65
C GLN A 134 -14.30 -73.15 -39.98
N ALA A 135 -14.73 -72.36 -38.99
CA ALA A 135 -16.05 -72.53 -38.37
C ALA A 135 -17.19 -72.29 -39.37
N ILE A 136 -17.05 -71.29 -40.26
CA ILE A 136 -18.01 -71.03 -41.35
C ILE A 136 -18.02 -72.18 -42.36
N PHE A 137 -16.85 -72.74 -42.69
CA PHE A 137 -16.74 -73.90 -43.57
C PHE A 137 -17.49 -75.11 -43.01
N LEU A 138 -17.26 -75.46 -41.73
CA LEU A 138 -17.99 -76.54 -41.03
C LEU A 138 -19.51 -76.32 -41.01
N PHE A 139 -19.94 -75.06 -40.90
CA PHE A 139 -21.37 -74.73 -40.98
C PHE A 139 -21.91 -74.99 -42.39
N SER A 140 -21.18 -74.59 -43.43
CA SER A 140 -21.59 -74.78 -44.83
C SER A 140 -21.63 -76.25 -45.26
N SER A 141 -20.83 -77.12 -44.63
CA SER A 141 -20.82 -78.57 -44.87
C SER A 141 -21.93 -79.33 -44.12
N GLY A 142 -22.76 -78.62 -43.34
CA GLY A 142 -23.85 -79.22 -42.55
C GLY A 142 -23.44 -79.79 -41.20
N SER A 143 -22.18 -79.60 -40.77
CA SER A 143 -21.65 -80.01 -39.47
C SER A 143 -21.96 -78.96 -38.38
N TYR A 144 -23.24 -78.68 -38.14
CA TYR A 144 -23.64 -77.53 -37.31
C TYR A 144 -23.13 -77.58 -35.86
N SER A 145 -23.07 -78.76 -35.24
CA SER A 145 -22.56 -78.92 -33.86
C SER A 145 -21.06 -78.64 -33.74
N GLU A 146 -20.29 -79.08 -34.74
CA GLU A 146 -18.84 -78.81 -34.82
C GLU A 146 -18.61 -77.33 -35.10
N ALA A 147 -19.39 -76.73 -36.01
CA ALA A 147 -19.33 -75.31 -36.32
C ALA A 147 -19.63 -74.43 -35.09
N THR A 148 -20.64 -74.76 -34.28
CA THR A 148 -20.92 -74.03 -33.04
C THR A 148 -19.79 -74.14 -32.03
N THR A 149 -19.18 -75.32 -31.92
CA THR A 149 -18.06 -75.55 -31.00
C THR A 149 -16.81 -74.80 -31.45
N ALA A 150 -16.50 -74.86 -32.75
CA ALA A 150 -15.39 -74.13 -33.34
C ALA A 150 -15.56 -72.61 -33.17
N LEU A 151 -16.75 -72.07 -33.43
CA LEU A 151 -17.03 -70.65 -33.26
C LEU A 151 -16.94 -70.20 -31.79
N ALA A 152 -17.38 -71.03 -30.84
CA ALA A 152 -17.22 -70.75 -29.41
C ALA A 152 -15.73 -70.69 -29.01
N ALA A 153 -14.90 -71.61 -29.52
CA ALA A 153 -13.46 -71.59 -29.30
C ALA A 153 -12.79 -70.34 -29.92
N VAL A 154 -13.19 -69.93 -31.12
CA VAL A 154 -12.70 -68.69 -31.77
C VAL A 154 -13.05 -67.46 -30.94
N ARG A 155 -14.27 -67.42 -30.38
CA ARG A 155 -14.71 -66.33 -29.50
C ARG A 155 -13.85 -66.26 -28.23
N GLU A 156 -13.67 -67.39 -27.53
CA GLU A 156 -12.88 -67.45 -26.29
C GLU A 156 -11.43 -67.02 -26.53
N ASP A 157 -10.84 -67.48 -27.63
CA ASP A 157 -9.50 -67.09 -28.05
C ASP A 157 -9.40 -65.58 -28.35
N ALA A 158 -10.34 -65.04 -29.12
CA ALA A 158 -10.37 -63.62 -29.43
C ALA A 158 -10.58 -62.76 -28.16
N GLU A 159 -11.45 -63.17 -27.25
CA GLU A 159 -11.66 -62.49 -25.96
C GLU A 159 -10.40 -62.51 -25.10
N THR A 160 -9.67 -63.63 -25.08
CA THR A 160 -8.38 -63.76 -24.38
C THR A 160 -7.35 -62.80 -24.93
N VAL A 161 -7.15 -62.79 -26.25
CA VAL A 161 -6.17 -61.90 -26.90
C VAL A 161 -6.56 -60.42 -26.76
N LEU A 162 -7.86 -60.09 -26.81
CA LEU A 162 -8.34 -58.74 -26.55
C LEU A 162 -8.09 -58.31 -25.10
N ALA A 163 -8.24 -59.21 -24.13
CA ALA A 163 -7.93 -58.93 -22.73
C ALA A 163 -6.42 -58.70 -22.51
N GLU A 164 -5.56 -59.46 -23.21
CA GLU A 164 -4.10 -59.24 -23.20
C GLU A 164 -3.73 -57.87 -23.78
N ARG A 165 -4.35 -57.48 -24.90
CA ARG A 165 -4.18 -56.14 -25.49
C ARG A 165 -4.62 -55.03 -24.54
N ASP A 166 -5.77 -55.19 -23.89
CA ASP A 166 -6.30 -54.24 -22.92
C ASP A 166 -5.38 -54.10 -21.69
N ARG A 167 -4.78 -55.21 -21.24
CA ARG A 167 -3.76 -55.22 -20.18
C ARG A 167 -2.49 -54.50 -20.62
N ALA A 168 -1.97 -54.81 -21.80
CA ALA A 168 -0.79 -54.15 -22.36
C ALA A 168 -1.00 -52.63 -22.51
N PHE A 169 -2.22 -52.20 -22.86
CA PHE A 169 -2.59 -50.78 -22.87
C PHE A 169 -2.52 -50.18 -21.46
N GLY A 170 -3.11 -50.85 -20.47
CA GLY A 170 -3.10 -50.39 -19.08
C GLY A 170 -1.68 -50.25 -18.53
N ASP A 171 -0.83 -51.23 -18.79
CA ASP A 171 0.58 -51.24 -18.36
C ASP A 171 1.37 -50.10 -19.04
N ALA A 172 1.20 -49.91 -20.36
CA ALA A 172 1.86 -48.83 -21.09
C ALA A 172 1.39 -47.44 -20.64
N PHE A 173 0.09 -47.26 -20.42
CA PHE A 173 -0.47 -46.00 -19.93
C PHE A 173 0.01 -45.68 -18.51
N ALA A 174 0.06 -46.67 -17.62
CA ALA A 174 0.58 -46.48 -16.26
C ALA A 174 2.09 -46.16 -16.26
N ALA A 175 2.87 -46.81 -17.13
CA ALA A 175 4.29 -46.50 -17.31
C ALA A 175 4.51 -45.07 -17.83
N ALA A 176 3.67 -44.61 -18.76
CA ALA A 176 3.72 -43.24 -19.26
C ALA A 176 3.39 -42.21 -18.18
N ASP A 177 2.36 -42.46 -17.37
CA ASP A 177 1.96 -41.57 -16.27
C ASP A 177 3.04 -41.49 -15.18
N ALA A 178 3.62 -42.62 -14.81
CA ALA A 178 4.74 -42.69 -13.86
C ALA A 178 5.98 -41.93 -14.38
N ALA A 179 6.39 -42.17 -15.63
CA ALA A 179 7.53 -41.49 -16.22
C ALA A 179 7.29 -39.97 -16.38
N PHE A 180 6.05 -39.56 -16.69
CA PHE A 180 5.66 -38.14 -16.72
C PHE A 180 5.75 -37.50 -15.34
N ALA A 181 5.33 -38.20 -14.28
CA ALA A 181 5.44 -37.74 -12.89
C ALA A 181 6.90 -37.59 -12.42
N GLU A 182 7.81 -38.37 -13.00
CA GLU A 182 9.26 -38.33 -12.75
C GLU A 182 10.02 -37.36 -13.67
N ASP A 183 9.33 -36.58 -14.50
CA ASP A 183 9.94 -35.67 -15.47
C ASP A 183 10.82 -36.35 -16.53
N ASN A 184 10.61 -37.65 -16.77
CA ASN A 184 11.35 -38.43 -17.74
C ASN A 184 10.63 -38.45 -19.10
N TYR A 185 10.88 -37.43 -19.92
CA TYR A 185 10.26 -37.26 -21.24
C TYR A 185 10.46 -38.48 -22.15
N ASP A 186 11.68 -39.00 -22.26
CA ASP A 186 11.99 -40.07 -23.22
C ASP A 186 11.20 -41.34 -22.89
N SER A 187 11.16 -41.70 -21.60
CA SER A 187 10.41 -42.88 -21.13
C SER A 187 8.90 -42.66 -21.21
N ALA A 188 8.42 -41.46 -20.88
CA ALA A 188 7.01 -41.11 -20.96
C ALA A 188 6.51 -41.14 -22.41
N SER A 189 7.26 -40.54 -23.35
CA SER A 189 6.93 -40.51 -24.77
C SER A 189 6.85 -41.91 -25.36
N LEU A 190 7.86 -42.75 -25.09
CA LEU A 190 7.86 -44.13 -25.58
C LEU A 190 6.67 -44.94 -25.07
N ALA A 191 6.36 -44.82 -23.77
CA ALA A 191 5.28 -45.56 -23.14
C ALA A 191 3.89 -45.08 -23.62
N ILE A 192 3.70 -43.77 -23.81
CA ILE A 192 2.42 -43.24 -24.29
C ILE A 192 2.18 -43.53 -25.76
N ASP A 193 3.23 -43.53 -26.59
CA ASP A 193 3.14 -43.94 -28.00
C ASP A 193 2.70 -45.41 -28.08
N ARG A 194 3.30 -46.29 -27.26
CA ARG A 194 2.86 -47.69 -27.15
C ARG A 194 1.40 -47.82 -26.72
N ALA A 195 0.94 -47.02 -25.75
CA ALA A 195 -0.45 -47.03 -25.33
C ALA A 195 -1.40 -46.57 -26.45
N LEU A 196 -1.02 -45.54 -27.22
CA LEU A 196 -1.80 -45.03 -28.35
C LEU A 196 -1.78 -45.97 -29.55
N ASP A 197 -0.69 -46.72 -29.78
CA ASP A 197 -0.66 -47.79 -30.79
C ASP A 197 -1.66 -48.89 -30.44
N LEU A 198 -1.75 -49.27 -29.16
CA LEU A 198 -2.69 -50.27 -28.68
C LEU A 198 -4.14 -49.78 -28.66
N ARG A 199 -4.40 -48.49 -28.40
CA ARG A 199 -5.75 -47.91 -28.33
C ARG A 199 -5.78 -46.43 -28.76
N PRO A 200 -5.82 -46.13 -30.06
CA PRO A 200 -5.73 -44.75 -30.58
C PRO A 200 -6.87 -43.83 -30.16
N GLU A 201 -8.05 -44.39 -29.93
CA GLU A 201 -9.27 -43.66 -29.56
C GLU A 201 -9.31 -43.28 -28.07
N SER A 202 -8.29 -43.66 -27.30
CA SER A 202 -8.18 -43.36 -25.87
C SER A 202 -7.98 -41.86 -25.63
N LYS A 203 -9.06 -41.15 -25.29
CA LYS A 203 -9.01 -39.73 -24.89
C LYS A 203 -8.04 -39.46 -23.73
N PRO A 204 -7.96 -40.29 -22.66
CA PRO A 204 -6.98 -40.11 -21.60
C PRO A 204 -5.52 -40.21 -22.09
N ALA A 205 -5.23 -41.18 -22.97
CA ALA A 205 -3.88 -41.33 -23.53
C ALA A 205 -3.50 -40.14 -24.44
N ALA A 206 -4.42 -39.68 -25.27
CA ALA A 206 -4.21 -38.48 -26.09
C ALA A 206 -3.98 -37.22 -25.23
N ALA A 207 -4.72 -37.06 -24.14
CA ALA A 207 -4.53 -35.94 -23.20
C ALA A 207 -3.16 -36.01 -22.50
N LEU A 208 -2.73 -37.20 -22.07
CA LEU A 208 -1.42 -37.40 -21.46
C LEU A 208 -0.29 -37.17 -22.47
N LYS A 209 -0.45 -37.60 -23.72
CA LYS A 209 0.50 -37.33 -24.83
C LYS A 209 0.76 -35.84 -25.01
N ILE A 210 -0.30 -35.02 -25.04
CA ILE A 210 -0.17 -33.55 -25.16
C ILE A 210 0.66 -32.97 -24.02
N ARG A 211 0.47 -33.46 -22.79
CA ARG A 211 1.24 -33.01 -21.63
C ARG A 211 2.70 -33.47 -21.68
N ILE A 212 2.94 -34.71 -22.08
CA ILE A 212 4.29 -35.27 -22.29
C ILE A 212 5.03 -34.47 -23.37
N ASP A 213 4.38 -34.14 -24.48
CA ASP A 213 4.98 -33.36 -25.57
C ASP A 213 5.37 -31.94 -25.14
N ALA A 214 4.69 -31.37 -24.14
CA ALA A 214 5.02 -30.08 -23.57
C ALA A 214 6.15 -30.15 -22.50
N LEU A 215 6.51 -31.35 -22.03
CA LEU A 215 7.47 -31.55 -20.94
C LEU A 215 8.87 -30.97 -21.23
N PRO A 216 9.46 -31.11 -22.44
CA PRO A 216 10.78 -30.52 -22.72
C PRO A 216 10.79 -28.99 -22.57
N ALA A 217 9.72 -28.33 -23.03
CA ALA A 217 9.57 -26.89 -22.89
C ALA A 217 9.40 -26.48 -21.42
N LEU A 218 8.63 -27.25 -20.65
CA LEU A 218 8.46 -27.08 -19.21
C LEU A 218 9.80 -27.21 -18.45
N LEU A 219 10.54 -28.28 -18.69
CA LEU A 219 11.84 -28.54 -18.03
C LEU A 219 12.86 -27.45 -18.35
N LYS A 220 12.85 -26.92 -19.57
CA LYS A 220 13.68 -25.77 -19.93
C LYS A 220 13.34 -24.53 -19.08
N LYS A 221 12.06 -24.27 -18.81
CA LYS A 221 11.63 -23.15 -17.94
C LYS A 221 11.99 -23.39 -16.47
N ILE A 222 11.85 -24.62 -15.99
CA ILE A 222 12.26 -25.00 -14.63
C ILE A 222 13.78 -24.82 -14.45
N ALA A 223 14.59 -25.27 -15.42
CA ALA A 223 16.03 -25.09 -15.41
C ALA A 223 16.41 -23.60 -15.45
N ALA A 224 15.76 -22.79 -16.29
CA ALA A 224 15.98 -21.34 -16.33
C ALA A 224 15.63 -20.65 -15.00
N ALA A 225 14.52 -21.06 -14.35
CA ALA A 225 14.17 -20.58 -13.01
C ALA A 225 15.25 -20.95 -11.96
N ALA A 226 15.80 -22.17 -12.04
CA ALA A 226 16.87 -22.61 -11.15
C ALA A 226 18.17 -21.82 -11.36
N VAL A 227 18.53 -21.50 -12.60
CA VAL A 227 19.67 -20.62 -12.91
C VAL A 227 19.44 -19.23 -12.33
N ALA A 228 18.27 -18.62 -12.58
CA ALA A 228 17.93 -17.31 -12.04
C ALA A 228 17.97 -17.29 -10.49
N ARG A 229 17.58 -18.39 -9.85
CA ARG A 229 17.71 -18.54 -8.39
C ARG A 229 19.17 -18.51 -7.94
N VAL A 230 20.07 -19.23 -8.61
CA VAL A 230 21.51 -19.25 -8.28
C VAL A 230 22.14 -17.87 -8.46
N GLU A 231 21.69 -17.13 -9.48
CA GLU A 231 22.09 -15.74 -9.73
C GLU A 231 21.44 -14.74 -8.76
N ASN A 232 20.57 -15.19 -7.85
CA ASN A 232 19.77 -14.37 -6.96
C ASN A 232 18.90 -13.32 -7.72
N ASN A 233 18.51 -13.64 -8.95
CA ASN A 233 17.65 -12.82 -9.79
C ASN A 233 16.18 -13.22 -9.62
N LEU A 234 15.58 -12.73 -8.54
CA LEU A 234 14.20 -13.06 -8.17
C LEU A 234 13.18 -12.72 -9.26
N THR A 235 13.39 -11.64 -10.01
CA THR A 235 12.45 -11.22 -11.07
C THR A 235 12.47 -12.20 -12.25
N ALA A 236 13.66 -12.64 -12.67
CA ALA A 236 13.79 -13.66 -13.71
C ALA A 236 13.27 -15.02 -13.22
N GLU A 237 13.56 -15.41 -11.97
CA GLU A 237 13.03 -16.65 -11.38
C GLU A 237 11.50 -16.63 -11.41
N ALA A 238 10.86 -15.54 -10.99
CA ALA A 238 9.40 -15.40 -11.02
C ALA A 238 8.82 -15.49 -12.44
N SER A 239 9.47 -14.89 -13.44
CA SER A 239 9.04 -14.96 -14.84
C SER A 239 9.08 -16.40 -15.36
N HIS A 240 10.20 -17.10 -15.16
CA HIS A 240 10.36 -18.47 -15.64
C HIS A 240 9.42 -19.44 -14.91
N LEU A 241 9.17 -19.25 -13.61
CA LEU A 241 8.17 -20.02 -12.88
C LEU A 241 6.75 -19.78 -13.41
N ALA A 242 6.39 -18.52 -13.73
CA ALA A 242 5.09 -18.21 -14.30
C ALA A 242 4.91 -18.86 -15.69
N GLU A 243 5.95 -18.83 -16.53
CA GLU A 243 5.94 -19.49 -17.83
C GLU A 243 5.84 -21.03 -17.70
N ALA A 244 6.54 -21.63 -16.73
CA ALA A 244 6.41 -23.06 -16.42
C ALA A 244 4.99 -23.43 -15.96
N LEU A 245 4.40 -22.63 -15.06
CA LEU A 245 3.04 -22.85 -14.55
C LEU A 245 1.96 -22.61 -15.63
N ASN A 246 2.25 -21.81 -16.66
CA ASN A 246 1.36 -21.68 -17.81
C ASN A 246 1.34 -22.94 -18.69
N ILE A 247 2.43 -23.74 -18.66
CA ILE A 247 2.51 -25.03 -19.34
C ILE A 247 1.83 -26.12 -18.51
N ASP A 248 2.13 -26.21 -17.21
CA ASP A 248 1.53 -27.19 -16.30
C ASP A 248 1.14 -26.55 -14.94
N PRO A 249 -0.11 -26.07 -14.80
CA PRO A 249 -0.57 -25.41 -13.57
C PRO A 249 -0.66 -26.32 -12.34
N ALA A 250 -0.69 -27.64 -12.54
CA ALA A 250 -0.89 -28.62 -11.46
C ALA A 250 0.36 -28.84 -10.59
N ARG A 251 1.50 -28.24 -10.94
CA ARG A 251 2.78 -28.45 -10.24
C ARG A 251 2.89 -27.64 -8.96
N MET A 252 2.37 -28.22 -7.87
CA MET A 252 2.34 -27.60 -6.54
C MET A 252 3.70 -27.08 -6.03
N GLY A 253 4.80 -27.78 -6.33
CA GLY A 253 6.14 -27.32 -5.96
C GLY A 253 6.52 -25.99 -6.64
N LEU A 254 6.16 -25.80 -7.92
CA LEU A 254 6.39 -24.55 -8.64
C LEU A 254 5.47 -23.44 -8.16
N VAL A 255 4.21 -23.75 -7.83
CA VAL A 255 3.25 -22.79 -7.25
C VAL A 255 3.80 -22.23 -5.93
N GLN A 256 4.18 -23.11 -5.01
CA GLN A 256 4.73 -22.72 -3.71
C GLN A 256 5.98 -21.85 -3.86
N ARG A 257 6.88 -22.21 -4.78
CA ARG A 257 8.05 -21.40 -5.04
C ARG A 257 7.70 -20.05 -5.67
N ALA A 258 6.78 -20.00 -6.63
CA ALA A 258 6.37 -18.76 -7.25
C ALA A 258 5.77 -17.79 -6.22
N ASP A 259 4.98 -18.29 -5.27
CA ASP A 259 4.43 -17.51 -4.16
C ASP A 259 5.54 -16.98 -3.22
N GLU A 260 6.51 -17.85 -2.89
CA GLU A 260 7.67 -17.46 -2.08
C GLU A 260 8.49 -16.34 -2.76
N VAL A 261 8.83 -16.51 -4.04
CA VAL A 261 9.62 -15.53 -4.80
C VAL A 261 8.84 -14.21 -4.91
N ARG A 262 7.53 -14.26 -5.16
CA ARG A 262 6.68 -13.05 -5.18
C ARG A 262 6.72 -12.32 -3.84
N ARG A 263 6.68 -13.03 -2.72
CA ARG A 263 6.84 -12.43 -1.38
C ARG A 263 8.21 -11.81 -1.20
N LEU A 264 9.29 -12.48 -1.62
CA LEU A 264 10.66 -11.94 -1.53
C LEU A 264 10.83 -10.66 -2.36
N ILE A 265 10.31 -10.63 -3.59
CA ILE A 265 10.29 -9.42 -4.44
C ILE A 265 9.52 -8.29 -3.74
N GLY A 266 8.37 -8.61 -3.13
CA GLY A 266 7.58 -7.67 -2.34
C GLY A 266 8.40 -7.06 -1.20
N GLU A 267 9.09 -7.91 -0.42
CA GLU A 267 9.92 -7.49 0.71
C GLU A 267 11.08 -6.59 0.27
N GLU A 268 11.77 -6.94 -0.83
CA GLU A 268 12.87 -6.13 -1.35
C GLU A 268 12.39 -4.74 -1.81
N LYS A 269 11.29 -4.70 -2.57
CA LYS A 269 10.70 -3.44 -3.03
C LYS A 269 10.21 -2.58 -1.86
N PHE A 270 9.54 -3.19 -0.90
CA PHE A 270 9.07 -2.51 0.31
C PHE A 270 10.25 -1.89 1.08
N THR A 271 11.27 -2.69 1.38
CA THR A 271 12.47 -2.25 2.11
C THR A 271 13.17 -1.11 1.38
N ARG A 272 13.28 -1.20 0.04
CA ARG A 272 13.85 -0.14 -0.80
C ARG A 272 13.05 1.16 -0.70
N HIS A 273 11.73 1.09 -0.79
CA HIS A 273 10.88 2.28 -0.65
C HIS A 273 10.96 2.91 0.75
N ILE A 274 11.05 2.11 1.81
CA ILE A 274 11.29 2.63 3.17
C ILE A 274 12.65 3.34 3.24
N ALA A 275 13.72 2.69 2.77
CA ALA A 275 15.06 3.25 2.80
C ALA A 275 15.16 4.54 1.96
N ASP A 276 14.58 4.55 0.76
CA ASP A 276 14.48 5.73 -0.08
C ASP A 276 13.69 6.84 0.62
N GLY A 277 12.55 6.51 1.23
CA GLY A 277 11.75 7.47 1.99
C GLY A 277 12.53 8.15 3.11
N LEU A 278 13.27 7.36 3.90
CA LEU A 278 14.14 7.89 4.96
C LEU A 278 15.24 8.79 4.38
N LYS A 279 15.90 8.37 3.28
CA LYS A 279 16.90 9.19 2.58
C LYS A 279 16.30 10.50 2.06
N ARG A 280 15.05 10.50 1.58
CA ARG A 280 14.35 11.73 1.15
C ARG A 280 14.02 12.64 2.33
N VAL A 281 13.65 12.09 3.48
CA VAL A 281 13.49 12.87 4.71
C VAL A 281 14.81 13.54 5.10
N ASP A 282 15.91 12.79 5.12
CA ASP A 282 17.24 13.33 5.44
C ASP A 282 17.69 14.40 4.41
N GLY A 283 17.33 14.20 3.14
CA GLY A 283 17.53 15.17 2.06
C GLY A 283 16.54 16.33 2.05
N ARG A 284 15.62 16.42 3.03
CA ARG A 284 14.57 17.45 3.15
C ARG A 284 13.60 17.52 1.95
N ASP A 285 13.49 16.45 1.18
CA ASP A 285 12.62 16.32 0.02
C ASP A 285 11.26 15.73 0.44
N LEU A 286 10.40 16.58 0.98
CA LEU A 286 9.10 16.18 1.56
C LEU A 286 8.18 15.50 0.54
N VAL A 287 8.19 15.97 -0.71
CA VAL A 287 7.32 15.42 -1.77
C VAL A 287 7.75 14.01 -2.15
N ALA A 288 9.05 13.80 -2.40
CA ALA A 288 9.54 12.48 -2.74
C ALA A 288 9.43 11.51 -1.55
N ALA A 289 9.65 11.97 -0.31
CA ALA A 289 9.47 11.14 0.88
C ALA A 289 8.04 10.59 0.99
N ARG A 290 7.02 11.44 0.80
CA ARG A 290 5.61 11.03 0.76
C ARG A 290 5.31 10.04 -0.35
N ARG A 291 5.92 10.23 -1.53
CA ARG A 291 5.77 9.28 -2.65
C ARG A 291 6.34 7.91 -2.31
N SER A 292 7.51 7.87 -1.68
CA SER A 292 8.12 6.62 -1.22
C SER A 292 7.28 5.92 -0.16
N LEU A 293 6.73 6.66 0.80
CA LEU A 293 5.79 6.11 1.79
C LEU A 293 4.54 5.51 1.14
N ALA A 294 3.94 6.21 0.18
CA ALA A 294 2.78 5.71 -0.55
C ALA A 294 3.09 4.42 -1.34
N ALA A 295 4.26 4.37 -1.99
CA ALA A 295 4.72 3.17 -2.69
C ALA A 295 4.97 1.99 -1.74
N ALA A 296 5.57 2.23 -0.57
CA ALA A 296 5.74 1.19 0.45
C ALA A 296 4.38 0.68 0.98
N ARG A 297 3.45 1.59 1.27
CA ARG A 297 2.10 1.27 1.79
C ARG A 297 1.26 0.47 0.78
N ALA A 298 1.48 0.68 -0.53
CA ALA A 298 0.84 -0.10 -1.59
C ALA A 298 1.32 -1.55 -1.65
N ILE A 299 2.50 -1.86 -1.13
CA ILE A 299 3.02 -3.24 -1.03
C ILE A 299 2.57 -3.86 0.28
N TYR A 300 2.89 -3.22 1.42
CA TYR A 300 2.50 -3.67 2.75
C TYR A 300 2.01 -2.49 3.59
N ALA A 301 0.71 -2.45 3.87
CA ALA A 301 0.09 -1.34 4.60
C ALA A 301 0.29 -1.42 6.12
N GLY A 302 0.32 -2.64 6.70
CA GLY A 302 0.32 -2.88 8.16
C GLY A 302 1.69 -3.05 8.80
N ARG A 303 2.77 -2.67 8.11
CA ARG A 303 4.15 -2.82 8.60
C ARG A 303 4.54 -1.65 9.53
N THR A 304 5.32 -1.91 10.57
CA THR A 304 5.69 -0.90 11.58
C THR A 304 6.56 0.21 10.98
N GLU A 305 7.38 -0.11 9.98
CA GLU A 305 8.24 0.82 9.26
C GLU A 305 7.46 1.94 8.56
N ILE A 306 6.20 1.67 8.16
CA ILE A 306 5.30 2.68 7.62
C ILE A 306 5.04 3.77 8.65
N GLY A 307 4.74 3.39 9.90
CA GLY A 307 4.52 4.34 11.00
C GLY A 307 5.76 5.17 11.29
N VAL A 308 6.93 4.53 11.31
CA VAL A 308 8.22 5.22 11.55
C VAL A 308 8.52 6.25 10.46
N LEU A 309 8.31 5.89 9.18
CA LEU A 309 8.55 6.81 8.07
C LEU A 309 7.50 7.95 8.05
N ASP A 310 6.24 7.65 8.35
CA ASP A 310 5.15 8.63 8.43
C ASP A 310 5.43 9.70 9.51
N GLU A 311 5.84 9.28 10.71
CA GLU A 311 6.23 10.18 11.81
C GLU A 311 7.39 11.11 11.40
N LYS A 312 8.41 10.55 10.76
CA LYS A 312 9.56 11.32 10.25
C LYS A 312 9.17 12.33 9.19
N ILE A 313 8.27 11.96 8.28
CA ILE A 313 7.73 12.87 7.26
C ILE A 313 6.91 13.98 7.89
N ALA A 314 6.08 13.67 8.90
CA ALA A 314 5.28 14.65 9.62
C ALA A 314 6.17 15.64 10.38
N ALA A 315 7.23 15.16 11.03
CA ALA A 315 8.21 16.00 11.70
C ALA A 315 8.90 16.98 10.72
N LEU A 316 9.39 16.47 9.58
CA LEU A 316 10.00 17.30 8.54
C LEU A 316 9.02 18.35 7.98
N GLN A 317 7.75 17.98 7.77
CA GLN A 317 6.73 18.93 7.31
C GLN A 317 6.58 20.11 8.28
N VAL A 318 6.51 19.83 9.58
CA VAL A 318 6.41 20.87 10.61
C VAL A 318 7.65 21.74 10.62
N GLU A 319 8.84 21.15 10.52
CA GLU A 319 10.12 21.87 10.46
C GLU A 319 10.16 22.86 9.28
N LEU A 320 9.89 22.39 8.05
CA LEU A 320 9.87 23.23 6.85
C LEU A 320 8.82 24.34 6.93
N MET A 321 7.68 24.07 7.56
CA MET A 321 6.64 25.07 7.77
C MET A 321 7.10 26.18 8.74
N ILE A 322 7.78 25.81 9.83
CA ILE A 322 8.35 26.77 10.78
C ILE A 322 9.39 27.65 10.08
N GLU A 323 10.31 27.07 9.32
CA GLU A 323 11.33 27.81 8.56
C GLU A 323 10.69 28.84 7.62
N ARG A 324 9.70 28.42 6.84
CA ARG A 324 8.97 29.32 5.94
C ARG A 324 8.29 30.47 6.67
N LEU A 325 7.69 30.21 7.83
CA LEU A 325 7.06 31.25 8.64
C LEU A 325 8.10 32.24 9.18
N ILE A 326 9.26 31.77 9.62
CA ILE A 326 10.36 32.63 10.08
C ILE A 326 10.87 33.50 8.93
N GLU A 327 11.09 32.94 7.75
CA GLU A 327 11.54 33.71 6.58
C GLU A 327 10.50 34.74 6.14
N THR A 328 9.21 34.39 6.19
CA THR A 328 8.11 35.34 5.94
C THR A 328 8.12 36.48 6.96
N ALA A 329 8.33 36.19 8.24
CA ALA A 329 8.38 37.19 9.29
C ALA A 329 9.58 38.13 9.14
N ARG A 330 10.75 37.59 8.79
CA ARG A 330 11.97 38.36 8.53
C ARG A 330 11.82 39.28 7.33
N ALA A 331 11.28 38.77 6.22
CA ALA A 331 11.01 39.57 5.03
C ALA A 331 10.04 40.72 5.32
N ALA A 332 8.98 40.46 6.11
CA ALA A 332 8.05 41.50 6.55
C ALA A 332 8.73 42.55 7.44
N ALA A 333 9.57 42.13 8.40
CA ALA A 333 10.33 43.03 9.26
C ALA A 333 11.33 43.90 8.47
N GLN A 334 11.98 43.35 7.43
CA GLN A 334 12.91 44.09 6.57
C GLN A 334 12.24 45.24 5.82
N VAL A 335 10.97 45.11 5.47
CA VAL A 335 10.18 46.17 4.83
C VAL A 335 9.35 46.97 5.84
N ASP A 336 9.66 46.85 7.13
CA ASP A 336 9.03 47.57 8.24
C ASP A 336 7.53 47.26 8.44
N ASP A 337 7.06 46.10 7.93
CA ASP A 337 5.72 45.57 8.19
C ASP A 337 5.73 44.65 9.42
N TRP A 338 5.82 45.28 10.58
CA TRP A 338 5.85 44.58 11.87
C TRP A 338 4.54 43.88 12.22
N ARG A 339 3.41 44.27 11.61
CA ARG A 339 2.13 43.60 11.83
C ARG A 339 2.10 42.25 11.12
N ALA A 340 2.58 42.18 9.88
CA ALA A 340 2.74 40.91 9.17
C ALA A 340 3.80 40.02 9.84
N ALA A 341 4.91 40.62 10.30
CA ALA A 341 5.96 39.90 11.03
C ALA A 341 5.42 39.24 12.32
N GLU A 342 4.68 39.99 13.14
CA GLU A 342 4.05 39.46 14.36
C GLU A 342 3.15 38.26 14.06
N GLN A 343 2.28 38.36 13.05
CA GLN A 343 1.36 37.28 12.69
C GLN A 343 2.09 36.00 12.28
N ALA A 344 3.19 36.13 11.53
CA ALA A 344 4.00 35.00 11.11
C ALA A 344 4.72 34.35 12.31
N TYR A 345 5.29 35.15 13.22
CA TYR A 345 5.91 34.63 14.45
C TYR A 345 4.89 33.98 15.40
N VAL A 346 3.67 34.51 15.54
CA VAL A 346 2.59 33.86 16.31
C VAL A 346 2.28 32.47 15.75
N LYS A 347 2.17 32.34 14.42
CA LYS A 347 1.94 31.04 13.78
C LYS A 347 3.11 30.08 14.05
N ALA A 348 4.35 30.55 13.91
CA ALA A 348 5.53 29.73 14.16
C ALA A 348 5.62 29.28 15.63
N ARG A 349 5.29 30.16 16.59
CA ARG A 349 5.28 29.88 18.03
C ARG A 349 4.28 28.78 18.42
N ARG A 350 3.15 28.67 17.72
CA ARG A 350 2.17 27.58 17.96
C ARG A 350 2.73 26.22 17.57
N LEU A 351 3.59 26.16 16.55
CA LEU A 351 4.23 24.92 16.09
C LEU A 351 5.45 24.54 16.91
N THR A 352 6.16 25.51 17.50
CA THR A 352 7.27 25.27 18.44
C THR A 352 7.21 26.19 19.68
N PRO A 353 6.42 25.80 20.70
CA PRO A 353 6.20 26.65 21.88
C PRO A 353 7.45 26.92 22.72
N ALA A 354 8.45 26.03 22.67
CA ALA A 354 9.68 26.15 23.45
C ALA A 354 10.80 26.95 22.75
N GLY A 355 10.61 27.38 21.50
CA GLY A 355 11.65 28.06 20.72
C GLY A 355 11.94 29.48 21.22
N ARG A 356 13.05 29.67 21.96
CA ARG A 356 13.44 30.98 22.53
C ARG A 356 13.56 32.09 21.48
N MET A 357 14.25 31.81 20.36
CA MET A 357 14.42 32.78 19.27
C MET A 357 13.08 33.32 18.75
N ILE A 358 12.09 32.46 18.54
CA ILE A 358 10.77 32.88 18.07
C ILE A 358 10.02 33.68 19.14
N ALA A 359 10.22 33.35 20.42
CA ALA A 359 9.67 34.14 21.53
C ALA A 359 10.22 35.57 21.53
N ASP A 360 11.54 35.70 21.43
CA ASP A 360 12.24 36.98 21.51
C ASP A 360 11.86 37.87 20.30
N GLU A 361 11.81 37.31 19.09
CA GLU A 361 11.39 38.02 17.88
C GLU A 361 9.90 38.39 17.89
N LEU A 362 9.03 37.52 18.42
CA LEU A 362 7.62 37.85 18.61
C LEU A 362 7.45 39.02 19.58
N ALA A 363 8.15 38.99 20.72
CA ALA A 363 8.10 40.07 21.71
C ALA A 363 8.57 41.41 21.11
N ARG A 364 9.63 41.39 20.28
CA ARG A 364 10.09 42.57 19.54
C ARG A 364 8.99 43.12 18.62
N ALA A 365 8.39 42.28 17.79
CA ALA A 365 7.33 42.70 16.87
C ALA A 365 6.12 43.28 17.62
N GLN A 366 5.74 42.67 18.75
CA GLN A 366 4.66 43.16 19.63
C GLN A 366 4.99 44.51 20.24
N SER A 367 6.23 44.70 20.73
CA SER A 367 6.69 45.98 21.25
C SER A 367 6.64 47.08 20.19
N ILE A 368 7.14 46.81 18.99
CA ILE A 368 7.13 47.77 17.88
C ILE A 368 5.70 48.13 17.47
N ASN A 369 4.83 47.15 17.25
CA ASN A 369 3.43 47.40 16.91
C ASN A 369 2.70 48.18 18.02
N GLY A 370 2.95 47.85 19.29
CA GLY A 370 2.38 48.54 20.43
C GLY A 370 2.84 50.00 20.52
N LEU A 371 4.13 50.27 20.31
CA LEU A 371 4.69 51.62 20.28
C LEU A 371 4.20 52.43 19.08
N ASP A 372 4.12 51.83 17.88
CA ASP A 372 3.60 52.50 16.68
C ASP A 372 2.13 52.90 16.86
N ALA A 373 1.29 51.99 17.38
CA ALA A 373 -0.11 52.30 17.66
C ALA A 373 -0.26 53.42 18.70
N ARG A 374 0.55 53.41 19.77
CA ARG A 374 0.55 54.48 20.78
C ARG A 374 1.03 55.82 20.21
N THR A 375 2.11 55.82 19.43
CA THR A 375 2.65 57.00 18.75
C THR A 375 1.60 57.58 17.81
N GLY A 376 0.96 56.74 16.99
CA GLY A 376 -0.10 57.15 16.07
C GLY A 376 -1.29 57.81 16.75
N ARG A 377 -1.70 57.35 17.95
CA ARG A 377 -2.78 58.00 18.71
C ARG A 377 -2.46 59.42 19.15
N HIS A 378 -1.20 59.72 19.47
CA HIS A 378 -0.78 61.07 19.83
C HIS A 378 -0.62 61.95 18.59
N LEU A 379 -0.09 61.41 17.50
CA LEU A 379 0.03 62.13 16.23
C LEU A 379 -1.32 62.48 15.61
N ALA A 380 -2.36 61.67 15.83
CA ALA A 380 -3.72 61.94 15.35
C ALA A 380 -4.45 63.04 16.14
N ALA A 381 -3.99 63.38 17.35
CA ALA A 381 -4.62 64.38 18.23
C ALA A 381 -3.55 65.20 18.99
N PRO A 382 -2.69 65.95 18.28
CA PRO A 382 -1.53 66.63 18.85
C PRO A 382 -1.91 67.72 19.86
N GLU A 383 -3.10 68.30 19.77
CA GLU A 383 -3.60 69.32 20.70
C GLU A 383 -3.68 68.84 22.15
N ARG A 384 -3.83 67.52 22.35
CA ARG A 384 -3.87 66.93 23.70
C ARG A 384 -2.53 67.01 24.43
N LEU A 385 -1.42 67.21 23.70
CA LEU A 385 -0.07 67.37 24.26
C LEU A 385 0.08 68.62 25.13
N ALA A 386 -0.87 69.55 25.07
CA ALA A 386 -1.01 70.67 26.00
C ALA A 386 -1.08 70.21 27.47
N SER A 387 -1.70 69.05 27.71
CA SER A 387 -1.83 68.47 29.05
C SER A 387 -0.50 67.88 29.50
N ALA A 388 -0.07 68.22 30.72
CA ALA A 388 1.18 67.73 31.30
C ALA A 388 1.24 66.20 31.38
N ALA A 389 0.12 65.53 31.67
CA ALA A 389 0.06 64.07 31.73
C ALA A 389 0.26 63.43 30.34
N VAL A 390 -0.36 64.01 29.31
CA VAL A 390 -0.27 63.50 27.92
C VAL A 390 1.13 63.76 27.35
N SER A 391 1.69 64.94 27.60
CA SER A 391 3.08 65.26 27.23
C SER A 391 4.10 64.31 27.88
N LYS A 392 3.89 63.94 29.15
CA LYS A 392 4.73 62.97 29.86
C LYS A 392 4.63 61.56 29.26
N ASP A 393 3.43 61.08 28.94
CA ASP A 393 3.25 59.78 28.26
C ASP A 393 3.90 59.79 26.87
N ALA A 394 3.69 60.85 26.08
CA ALA A 394 4.29 61.01 24.76
C ALA A 394 5.84 61.02 24.83
N SER A 395 6.42 61.73 25.80
CA SER A 395 7.87 61.72 26.04
C SER A 395 8.39 60.33 26.42
N ALA A 396 7.66 59.59 27.25
CA ALA A 396 8.03 58.22 27.62
C ALA A 396 8.00 57.26 26.42
N ILE A 397 7.03 57.43 25.50
CA ILE A 397 6.96 56.67 24.25
C ILE A 397 8.18 56.96 23.37
N VAL A 398 8.52 58.25 23.16
CA VAL A 398 9.70 58.64 22.38
C VAL A 398 10.97 58.00 22.94
N SER A 399 11.15 57.99 24.27
CA SER A 399 12.28 57.33 24.92
C SER A 399 12.26 55.81 24.72
N ALA A 400 11.09 55.16 24.84
CA ALA A 400 10.97 53.71 24.65
C ALA A 400 11.26 53.27 23.20
N VAL A 401 10.99 54.12 22.21
CA VAL A 401 11.31 53.83 20.80
C VAL A 401 12.82 53.76 20.55
N ALA A 402 13.66 54.37 21.41
CA ALA A 402 15.11 54.40 21.22
C ALA A 402 15.73 53.00 21.00
N GLU A 403 15.26 51.99 21.73
CA GLU A 403 15.72 50.59 21.62
C GLU A 403 15.36 49.95 20.25
N TYR A 404 14.33 50.45 19.58
CA TYR A 404 13.77 49.87 18.36
C TYR A 404 14.11 50.66 17.09
N ARG A 405 14.85 51.77 17.20
CA ARG A 405 15.11 52.69 16.07
C ARG A 405 15.82 52.01 14.89
N GLU A 406 16.77 51.12 15.16
CA GLU A 406 17.50 50.38 14.12
C GLU A 406 16.64 49.31 13.44
N PHE A 407 15.60 48.83 14.13
CA PHE A 407 14.71 47.79 13.62
C PHE A 407 13.59 48.39 12.78
N SER A 408 12.98 49.51 13.23
CA SER A 408 11.84 50.13 12.56
C SER A 408 12.08 51.60 12.21
N PRO A 409 12.58 51.89 10.99
CA PRO A 409 12.76 53.26 10.50
C PRO A 409 11.47 54.11 10.51
N ARG A 410 10.32 53.52 10.20
CA ARG A 410 9.01 54.17 10.23
C ARG A 410 8.60 54.55 11.64
N LEU A 411 8.76 53.65 12.61
CA LEU A 411 8.48 53.98 14.01
C LEU A 411 9.44 55.07 14.51
N ALA A 412 10.72 55.00 14.13
CA ALA A 412 11.70 56.03 14.47
C ALA A 412 11.28 57.41 13.94
N ALA A 413 10.92 57.50 12.65
CA ALA A 413 10.47 58.75 12.04
C ALA A 413 9.22 59.34 12.72
N ARG A 414 8.24 58.50 13.04
CA ARG A 414 7.03 58.92 13.76
C ARG A 414 7.32 59.35 15.20
N ALA A 415 8.29 58.71 15.85
CA ALA A 415 8.74 59.12 17.18
C ALA A 415 9.48 60.47 17.14
N ASP A 416 10.27 60.74 16.09
CA ASP A 416 10.92 62.04 15.90
C ASP A 416 9.90 63.17 15.62
N GLU A 417 8.86 62.88 14.84
CA GLU A 417 7.71 63.77 14.64
C GLU A 417 7.01 64.07 15.98
N LEU A 418 6.69 63.03 16.75
CA LEU A 418 6.08 63.18 18.07
C LEU A 418 6.97 63.96 19.03
N ALA A 419 8.27 63.71 19.04
CA ALA A 419 9.24 64.44 19.86
C ALA A 419 9.26 65.93 19.54
N THR A 420 9.13 66.28 18.26
CA THR A 420 9.05 67.67 17.80
C THR A 420 7.78 68.35 18.29
N LEU A 421 6.63 67.66 18.18
CA LEU A 421 5.36 68.16 18.69
C LEU A 421 5.37 68.33 20.21
N VAL A 422 5.90 67.35 20.95
CA VAL A 422 6.05 67.46 22.42
C VAL A 422 6.85 68.71 22.80
N LYS A 423 7.96 69.00 22.09
CA LYS A 423 8.74 70.23 22.31
C LYS A 423 7.92 71.48 21.98
N ALA A 424 7.23 71.50 20.84
CA ALA A 424 6.44 72.65 20.40
C ALA A 424 5.30 72.99 21.39
N TYR A 425 4.60 71.99 21.92
CA TYR A 425 3.53 72.18 22.91
C TYR A 425 4.05 72.48 24.33
N ALA A 426 5.34 72.33 24.59
CA ALA A 426 5.96 72.70 25.86
C ALA A 426 6.30 74.20 25.94
N VAL A 427 6.52 74.87 24.80
CA VAL A 427 6.85 76.30 24.72
C VAL A 427 5.59 77.13 24.92
N LYS A 428 5.60 78.06 25.89
CA LYS A 428 4.47 78.96 26.12
C LYS A 428 4.37 80.01 25.01
N VAL A 429 3.14 80.38 24.68
CA VAL A 429 2.76 81.41 23.72
C VAL A 429 2.31 82.66 24.48
N PRO A 430 2.85 83.84 24.15
CA PRO A 430 2.37 85.10 24.70
C PRO A 430 0.98 85.44 24.13
N VAL A 431 0.07 85.84 25.01
CA VAL A 431 -1.30 86.27 24.69
C VAL A 431 -1.51 87.66 25.28
N ARG A 432 -1.63 88.67 24.43
CA ARG A 432 -1.90 90.06 24.86
C ARG A 432 -3.40 90.25 25.05
N ILE A 433 -3.80 90.71 26.23
CA ILE A 433 -5.19 90.92 26.61
C ILE A 433 -5.45 92.40 26.76
N LEU A 434 -6.43 92.91 26.02
CA LEU A 434 -6.89 94.30 26.07
C LEU A 434 -8.27 94.36 26.73
N SER A 435 -8.46 95.30 27.67
CA SER A 435 -9.73 95.49 28.37
C SER A 435 -9.88 96.93 28.91
N ASP A 436 -10.96 97.20 29.64
CA ASP A 436 -11.37 98.53 30.10
C ASP A 436 -10.85 98.91 31.50
N GLY A 437 -9.99 98.07 32.10
CA GLY A 437 -9.44 98.28 33.44
C GLY A 437 -10.41 98.05 34.60
N VAL A 438 -11.70 97.75 34.33
CA VAL A 438 -12.73 97.49 35.35
C VAL A 438 -13.40 96.11 35.20
N THR A 439 -13.17 95.43 34.09
CA THR A 439 -13.55 94.02 33.89
C THR A 439 -12.56 93.09 34.59
N ASN A 440 -13.05 92.19 35.44
CA ASN A 440 -12.23 91.14 36.03
C ASN A 440 -12.12 89.96 35.07
N ILE A 441 -10.91 89.69 34.57
CA ILE A 441 -10.66 88.63 33.59
C ILE A 441 -10.05 87.40 34.27
N THR A 442 -10.59 86.23 33.98
CA THR A 442 -10.05 84.94 34.40
C THR A 442 -9.89 84.00 33.21
N VAL A 443 -8.90 83.10 33.30
CA VAL A 443 -8.73 82.00 32.35
C VAL A 443 -9.12 80.73 33.06
N ARG A 444 -10.24 80.13 32.65
CA ARG A 444 -10.79 78.94 33.30
C ARG A 444 -9.76 77.81 33.29
N GLY A 445 -9.51 77.22 34.46
CA GLY A 445 -8.55 76.12 34.64
C GLY A 445 -7.07 76.54 34.66
N VAL A 446 -6.75 77.84 34.54
CA VAL A 446 -5.37 78.35 34.62
C VAL A 446 -5.19 79.31 35.78
N GLY A 447 -6.05 80.33 35.90
CA GLY A 447 -5.93 81.34 36.95
C GLY A 447 -6.53 82.70 36.60
N ILE A 448 -6.24 83.70 37.43
CA ILE A 448 -6.82 85.05 37.34
C ILE A 448 -5.85 85.98 36.59
N VAL A 449 -6.36 86.71 35.58
CA VAL A 449 -5.63 87.78 34.88
C VAL A 449 -5.83 89.12 35.60
N GLY A 450 -7.03 89.34 36.16
CA GLY A 450 -7.38 90.49 36.97
C GLY A 450 -7.91 91.67 36.14
N PHE A 451 -7.84 92.87 36.73
CA PHE A 451 -8.26 94.12 36.10
C PHE A 451 -7.10 94.73 35.31
N VAL A 452 -7.22 94.79 33.99
CA VAL A 452 -6.14 95.20 33.10
C VAL A 452 -6.66 96.10 31.99
N THR A 453 -5.82 97.01 31.50
CA THR A 453 -6.05 97.72 30.23
C THR A 453 -5.28 97.07 29.09
N ASP A 454 -4.04 96.66 29.37
CA ASP A 454 -3.16 95.89 28.49
C ASP A 454 -2.27 94.97 29.33
N ARG A 455 -2.36 93.66 29.11
CA ARG A 455 -1.51 92.68 29.80
C ARG A 455 -1.22 91.48 28.91
N THR A 456 0.06 91.13 28.80
CA THR A 456 0.48 89.87 28.18
C THR A 456 0.59 88.78 29.23
N ILE A 457 -0.05 87.64 28.98
CA ILE A 457 0.10 86.40 29.75
C ILE A 457 0.72 85.31 28.90
N GLU A 458 1.36 84.32 29.51
CA GLU A 458 1.96 83.19 28.79
C GLU A 458 1.14 81.92 29.03
N LEU A 459 0.56 81.37 27.97
CA LEU A 459 -0.21 80.13 28.02
C LEU A 459 0.46 79.07 27.16
N ARG A 460 0.38 77.79 27.55
CA ARG A 460 0.79 76.72 26.65
C ARG A 460 -0.16 76.65 25.45
N PRO A 461 0.26 76.10 24.31
CA PRO A 461 -0.66 75.80 23.22
C PRO A 461 -1.80 74.91 23.72
N GLY A 462 -3.01 75.13 23.23
CA GLY A 462 -4.22 74.41 23.66
C GLY A 462 -5.47 75.28 23.69
N ARG A 463 -6.59 74.68 24.12
CA ARG A 463 -7.89 75.35 24.16
C ARG A 463 -8.15 75.98 25.52
N TYR A 464 -8.48 77.27 25.50
CA TYR A 464 -8.77 78.07 26.70
C TYR A 464 -10.13 78.76 26.58
N THR A 465 -10.74 78.99 27.74
CA THR A 465 -11.93 79.84 27.85
C THR A 465 -11.58 80.99 28.79
N PHE A 466 -11.62 82.19 28.24
CA PHE A 466 -11.49 83.44 28.98
C PHE A 466 -12.87 83.90 29.42
N GLU A 467 -12.98 84.34 30.66
CA GLU A 467 -14.22 84.83 31.25
C GLU A 467 -13.99 86.25 31.77
N GLY A 468 -14.74 87.20 31.22
CA GLY A 468 -14.76 88.59 31.66
C GLY A 468 -16.04 88.88 32.44
N ILE A 469 -15.90 89.31 33.69
CA ILE A 469 -17.03 89.68 34.56
C ILE A 469 -16.90 91.15 34.93
N ARG A 470 -17.98 91.91 34.70
CA ARG A 470 -18.07 93.33 35.04
C ARG A 470 -19.40 93.58 35.76
N ALA A 471 -19.36 94.33 36.86
CA ALA A 471 -20.56 94.61 37.65
C ALA A 471 -21.63 95.32 36.81
N GLY A 472 -22.85 94.78 36.79
CA GLY A 472 -23.96 95.30 35.98
C GLY A 472 -24.01 94.81 34.52
N PHE A 473 -23.12 93.89 34.11
CA PHE A 473 -23.05 93.36 32.75
C PHE A 473 -22.99 91.82 32.75
N GLN A 474 -23.57 91.21 31.72
CA GLN A 474 -23.55 89.76 31.52
C GLN A 474 -22.13 89.28 31.21
N ALA A 475 -21.71 88.17 31.82
CA ALA A 475 -20.36 87.64 31.64
C ALA A 475 -20.11 87.21 30.18
N ILE A 476 -18.95 87.57 29.63
CA ILE A 476 -18.52 87.14 28.30
C ILE A 476 -17.56 85.96 28.39
N LEU A 477 -17.79 84.93 27.56
CA LEU A 477 -16.94 83.74 27.47
C LEU A 477 -16.30 83.67 26.09
N ILE A 478 -14.98 83.85 26.01
CA ILE A 478 -14.23 83.75 24.75
C ILE A 478 -13.45 82.44 24.74
N ARG A 479 -13.77 81.57 23.78
CA ARG A 479 -13.06 80.31 23.55
C ARG A 479 -12.01 80.52 22.47
N ILE A 480 -10.78 80.12 22.76
CA ILE A 480 -9.68 80.20 21.79
C ILE A 480 -8.85 78.92 21.79
N ASP A 481 -8.40 78.52 20.60
CA ASP A 481 -7.39 77.49 20.40
C ASP A 481 -6.05 78.15 20.07
N ILE A 482 -5.06 77.94 20.93
CA ILE A 482 -3.71 78.50 20.81
C ILE A 482 -2.83 77.44 20.14
N ALA A 483 -2.45 77.66 18.88
CA ALA A 483 -1.51 76.79 18.17
C ALA A 483 -0.05 77.03 18.65
N PRO A 484 0.83 76.01 18.60
CA PRO A 484 2.25 76.17 18.90
C PRO A 484 2.93 77.25 18.04
N GLY A 485 3.83 78.02 18.65
CA GLY A 485 4.68 78.99 17.93
C GLY A 485 4.00 80.31 17.53
N ARG A 486 2.72 80.52 17.89
CA ARG A 486 2.02 81.79 17.65
C ARG A 486 2.61 82.91 18.50
N THR A 487 2.76 84.11 17.96
CA THR A 487 3.43 85.24 18.64
C THR A 487 2.63 86.55 18.62
N ASP A 488 1.53 86.59 17.87
CA ASP A 488 0.73 87.78 17.57
C ASP A 488 -0.70 87.71 18.15
N LEU A 489 -0.91 86.89 19.19
CA LEU A 489 -2.25 86.66 19.69
C LEU A 489 -2.72 87.80 20.61
N VAL A 490 -3.72 88.56 20.15
CA VAL A 490 -4.37 89.63 20.90
C VAL A 490 -5.84 89.28 21.14
N LEU A 491 -6.32 89.47 22.37
CA LEU A 491 -7.71 89.25 22.76
C LEU A 491 -8.26 90.50 23.45
N GLU A 492 -9.34 91.04 22.89
CA GLU A 492 -10.10 92.12 23.53
C GLU A 492 -11.28 91.53 24.30
N ILE A 493 -11.40 91.87 25.58
CA ILE A 493 -12.41 91.30 26.49
C ILE A 493 -13.10 92.43 27.24
N VAL A 494 -14.27 92.83 26.77
CA VAL A 494 -15.12 93.87 27.39
C VAL A 494 -16.59 93.42 27.33
N PRO A 495 -17.24 93.15 28.48
CA PRO A 495 -18.67 92.87 28.53
C PRO A 495 -19.49 94.13 28.16
N ASN A 496 -20.35 94.00 27.13
CA ASN A 496 -21.12 95.13 26.59
C ASN A 496 -22.64 95.00 26.78
N GLU A 497 -23.13 93.86 27.25
CA GLU A 497 -24.56 93.56 27.48
C GLU A 497 -24.91 93.74 28.96
N ARG A 498 -25.93 94.56 29.27
CA ARG A 498 -26.35 94.85 30.67
C ARG A 498 -27.27 93.76 31.22
N ILE A 499 -27.13 93.49 32.52
CA ILE A 499 -28.02 92.56 33.28
C ILE A 499 -29.36 93.22 33.57
#